data_AF-A0A256XL15-F1
#
_entry.id   AF-A0A256XL15-F1
#
_cell.length_a   1.000
_cell.length_b   1.000
_cell.length_c   1.000
_cell.angle_alpha   90.00
_cell.angle_beta   90.00
_cell.angle_gamma   90.00
#
_symmetry.space_group_name_H-M   'P 1'
#
loop_
_entity.id
_entity.type
_entity.pdbx_description
1 polymer ?
#
loop_
_entity_poly.entity_id
_entity_poly.type
_entity_poly.pdbx_seq_one_letter_code
_entity_poly.pdbx_strand_id
1 'polypeptide(L)'
;MSRSASLVKRKLEVIYEKFINLQGADFERVLQFHMSLRNIKNVKEVFVKEPLKFKEAFIDIFGEAAWYIMLDVLKNICRKAGIEEKMLEELFGLNRNEKEGDILQNI
;
A
#
# COMPACT_ATOMS: atom_id res chain seq x y z
N MET A 1 13.21 9.92 -16.70
CA MET A 1 12.14 8.99 -16.26
C MET A 1 11.38 8.50 -17.50
N SER A 2 11.11 7.20 -17.61
CA SER A 2 10.33 6.67 -18.73
C SER A 2 8.86 7.11 -18.61
N ARG A 3 8.14 7.23 -19.74
CA ARG A 3 6.72 7.58 -19.79
C ARG A 3 5.83 6.60 -19.00
N SER A 4 6.25 5.35 -18.90
CA SER A 4 5.58 4.31 -18.10
C SER A 4 5.67 4.58 -16.60
N ALA A 5 6.87 4.92 -16.09
CA ALA A 5 7.07 5.21 -14.66
C ALA A 5 6.25 6.43 -14.19
N SER A 6 6.12 7.47 -15.02
CA SER A 6 5.29 8.62 -14.66
C SER A 6 3.79 8.30 -14.65
N LEU A 7 3.33 7.37 -15.49
CA LEU A 7 1.94 6.93 -15.52
C LEU A 7 1.59 6.10 -14.28
N VAL A 8 2.46 5.16 -13.87
CA VAL A 8 2.28 4.38 -12.64
C VAL A 8 2.22 5.30 -11.41
N LYS A 9 3.13 6.28 -11.33
CA LYS A 9 3.13 7.28 -10.25
C LYS A 9 1.77 8.00 -10.14
N ARG A 10 1.25 8.50 -11.27
CA ARG A 10 -0.06 9.19 -11.31
C ARG A 10 -1.20 8.28 -10.87
N LYS A 11 -1.18 7.01 -11.27
CA LYS A 11 -2.19 6.02 -10.83
C LYS A 11 -2.15 5.84 -9.31
N LEU A 12 -0.97 5.70 -8.71
CA LEU A 12 -0.82 5.60 -7.26
C LEU A 12 -1.27 6.86 -6.52
N GLU A 13 -0.96 8.05 -7.05
CA GLU A 13 -1.44 9.32 -6.50
C GLU A 13 -2.99 9.36 -6.47
N VAL A 14 -3.65 8.97 -7.56
CA VAL A 14 -5.12 8.88 -7.66
C VAL A 14 -5.69 7.86 -6.67
N ILE A 15 -5.05 6.69 -6.55
CA ILE A 15 -5.50 5.63 -5.64
C ILE A 15 -5.41 6.11 -4.19
N TYR A 16 -4.30 6.71 -3.80
CA TYR A 16 -4.10 7.25 -2.46
C TYR A 16 -5.15 8.31 -2.09
N GLU A 17 -5.38 9.27 -2.99
CA GLU A 17 -6.38 10.33 -2.78
C GLU A 17 -7.78 9.75 -2.61
N LYS A 18 -8.18 8.77 -3.44
CA LYS A 18 -9.47 8.09 -3.30
C LYS A 18 -9.57 7.30 -2.00
N PHE A 19 -8.49 6.66 -1.57
CA PHE A 19 -8.45 5.90 -0.34
C PHE A 19 -8.64 6.80 0.88
N ILE A 20 -7.86 7.89 1.00
CA ILE A 20 -8.00 8.84 2.10
C ILE A 20 -9.38 9.50 2.10
N ASN A 21 -9.90 9.90 0.93
CA ASN A 21 -11.25 10.46 0.83
C ASN A 21 -12.35 9.48 1.28
N LEU A 22 -12.14 8.17 1.11
CA LEU A 22 -13.07 7.14 1.54
C LEU A 22 -13.01 6.90 3.06
N GLN A 23 -11.80 6.89 3.64
CA GLN A 23 -11.61 6.65 5.08
C GLN A 23 -11.90 7.90 5.94
N GLY A 24 -11.74 9.09 5.36
CA GLY A 24 -11.93 10.37 6.04
C GLY A 24 -10.67 10.92 6.72
N ALA A 25 -10.75 12.19 7.08
CA ALA A 25 -9.60 12.96 7.59
C ALA A 25 -9.09 12.46 8.95
N ASP A 26 -9.95 11.86 9.77
CA ASP A 26 -9.55 11.32 11.09
C ASP A 26 -8.61 10.13 10.93
N PHE A 27 -8.93 9.24 10.00
CA PHE A 27 -8.04 8.13 9.65
C PHE A 27 -6.70 8.63 9.10
N GLU A 28 -6.70 9.62 8.21
CA GLU A 28 -5.46 10.20 7.68
C GLU A 28 -4.59 10.77 8.80
N ARG A 29 -5.17 11.47 9.77
CA ARG A 29 -4.44 12.01 10.94
C ARG A 29 -3.81 10.90 11.79
N VAL A 30 -4.56 9.82 12.05
CA VAL A 30 -4.07 8.65 12.80
C VAL A 30 -2.91 7.99 12.05
N LEU A 31 -3.09 7.73 10.74
CA LEU A 31 -2.07 7.14 9.89
C LEU A 31 -0.80 8.00 9.87
N GLN A 32 -0.95 9.31 9.65
CA GLN A 32 0.16 10.26 9.63
C GLN A 32 0.91 10.32 10.96
N PHE A 33 0.19 10.31 12.09
CA PHE A 33 0.79 10.28 13.42
C PHE A 33 1.65 9.02 13.61
N HIS A 34 1.10 7.83 13.39
CA HIS A 34 1.84 6.59 13.60
C HIS A 34 3.02 6.42 12.61
N MET A 35 2.84 6.82 11.36
CA MET A 35 3.91 6.82 10.35
C MET A 35 5.04 7.78 10.74
N SER A 36 4.74 8.92 11.35
CA SER A 36 5.77 9.86 11.82
C SER A 36 6.68 9.26 12.90
N LEU A 37 6.14 8.38 13.76
CA LEU A 37 6.93 7.63 14.76
C LEU A 37 7.93 6.65 14.11
N ARG A 38 7.77 6.37 12.81
CA ARG A 38 8.65 5.53 11.98
C ARG A 38 9.50 6.35 11.02
N ASN A 39 9.69 7.64 11.30
CA ASN A 39 10.40 8.60 10.44
C ASN A 39 9.78 8.79 9.03
N ILE A 40 8.53 8.39 8.83
CA ILE A 40 7.78 8.64 7.59
C ILE A 40 7.00 9.94 7.76
N LYS A 41 7.59 11.05 7.31
CA LYS A 41 6.98 12.39 7.42
C LYS A 41 5.95 12.69 6.34
N ASN A 42 6.02 12.01 5.19
CA ASN A 42 5.10 12.22 4.07
C ASN A 42 4.53 10.87 3.62
N VAL A 43 3.37 10.52 4.16
CA VAL A 43 2.75 9.21 3.94
C VAL A 43 2.37 9.00 2.48
N LYS A 44 1.78 10.01 1.83
CA LYS A 44 1.45 9.97 0.39
C LYS A 44 2.69 9.70 -0.45
N GLU A 45 3.79 10.37 -0.15
CA GLU A 45 5.03 10.20 -0.90
C GLU A 45 5.61 8.80 -0.74
N VAL A 46 5.62 8.25 0.48
CA VAL A 46 6.08 6.87 0.72
C VAL A 46 5.16 5.85 0.04
N PHE A 47 3.83 6.04 0.08
CA PHE A 47 2.89 5.19 -0.64
C PHE A 47 3.18 5.16 -2.16
N VAL A 48 3.48 6.32 -2.75
CA VAL A 48 3.69 6.46 -4.20
C VAL A 48 5.09 6.04 -4.65
N LYS A 49 6.13 6.32 -3.86
CA LYS A 49 7.53 6.12 -4.25
C LYS A 49 8.17 4.86 -3.66
N GLU A 50 7.74 4.44 -2.48
CA GLU A 50 8.29 3.33 -1.71
C GLU A 50 7.16 2.40 -1.20
N PRO A 51 6.33 1.82 -2.09
CA PRO A 51 5.14 1.06 -1.70
C PRO A 51 5.42 -0.11 -0.75
N LEU A 52 6.54 -0.83 -0.91
CA LEU A 52 6.93 -1.90 0.01
C LEU A 52 7.15 -1.39 1.44
N LYS A 53 7.89 -0.28 1.59
CA LYS A 53 8.13 0.37 2.87
C LYS A 53 6.83 0.90 3.49
N PHE A 54 5.91 1.40 2.67
CA PHE A 54 4.57 1.76 3.14
C PHE A 54 3.84 0.53 3.72
N LYS A 55 3.81 -0.60 2.99
CA LYS A 55 3.18 -1.84 3.43
C LYS A 55 3.76 -2.32 4.76
N GLU A 56 5.08 -2.43 4.85
CA GLU A 56 5.79 -2.85 6.06
C GLU A 56 5.42 -1.96 7.25
N ALA A 57 5.51 -0.64 7.09
CA ALA A 57 5.15 0.30 8.13
C ALA A 57 3.66 0.21 8.52
N PHE A 58 2.76 -0.01 7.55
CA PHE A 58 1.33 -0.17 7.82
C PHE A 58 1.04 -1.44 8.63
N ILE A 59 1.64 -2.57 8.25
CA ILE A 59 1.52 -3.84 8.97
C ILE A 59 2.06 -3.69 10.40
N ASP A 60 3.20 -3.02 10.58
CA ASP A 60 3.77 -2.78 11.91
C ASP A 60 2.90 -1.91 12.82
N ILE A 61 1.96 -1.12 12.26
CA ILE A 61 1.08 -0.24 13.03
C ILE A 61 -0.26 -0.93 13.30
N PHE A 62 -0.85 -1.54 12.27
CA PHE A 62 -2.24 -2.01 12.30
C PHE A 62 -2.38 -3.53 12.23
N GLY A 63 -1.29 -4.25 11.99
CA GLY A 63 -1.27 -5.70 11.82
C GLY A 63 -1.59 -6.16 10.39
N GLU A 64 -1.30 -7.43 10.13
CA GLU A 64 -1.44 -8.05 8.81
C GLU A 64 -2.92 -8.17 8.36
N ALA A 65 -3.82 -8.51 9.29
CA ALA A 65 -5.25 -8.58 8.99
C ALA A 65 -5.81 -7.24 8.48
N ALA A 66 -5.39 -6.12 9.10
CA ALA A 66 -5.77 -4.79 8.65
C ALA A 66 -5.18 -4.44 7.28
N TRP A 67 -3.97 -4.94 6.97
CA TRP A 67 -3.37 -4.77 5.65
C TRP A 67 -4.20 -5.45 4.55
N TYR A 68 -4.69 -6.66 4.75
CA TYR A 68 -5.54 -7.32 3.76
C TYR A 68 -6.87 -6.57 3.54
N ILE A 69 -7.48 -6.06 4.62
CA ILE A 69 -8.68 -5.20 4.50
C ILE A 69 -8.35 -3.94 3.70
N MET A 70 -7.23 -3.28 3.99
CA MET A 70 -6.79 -2.11 3.23
C MET A 70 -6.57 -2.46 1.75
N LEU A 71 -5.90 -3.58 1.46
CA LEU A 71 -5.62 -4.03 0.10
C LEU A 71 -6.90 -4.25 -0.69
N ASP A 72 -7.92 -4.88 -0.10
CA ASP A 72 -9.22 -5.07 -0.74
C ASP A 72 -9.90 -3.74 -1.08
N VAL A 73 -9.79 -2.75 -0.18
CA VAL A 73 -10.27 -1.39 -0.46
C VAL A 73 -9.50 -0.77 -1.63
N LEU A 74 -8.17 -0.88 -1.67
CA LEU A 74 -7.35 -0.37 -2.76
C LEU A 74 -7.68 -1.04 -4.10
N LYS A 75 -7.87 -2.37 -4.11
CA LYS A 75 -8.30 -3.14 -5.29
C LYS A 75 -9.66 -2.68 -5.80
N ASN A 76 -10.62 -2.44 -4.90
CA ASN A 76 -11.92 -1.89 -5.28
C ASN A 76 -11.82 -0.48 -5.87
N ILE A 77 -10.92 0.36 -5.34
CA ILE A 77 -10.62 1.68 -5.91
C ILE A 77 -10.06 1.56 -7.33
N CYS A 78 -9.11 0.64 -7.54
CA CYS A 78 -8.56 0.34 -8.86
C CYS A 78 -9.65 -0.05 -9.86
N ARG A 79 -10.52 -1.00 -9.49
CA ARG A 79 -11.65 -1.46 -10.32
C ARG A 79 -12.56 -0.32 -10.75
N LYS A 80 -12.97 0.53 -9.79
CA LYS A 80 -13.83 1.69 -10.05
C LYS A 80 -13.15 2.76 -10.91
N ALA A 81 -11.82 2.83 -10.89
CA ALA A 81 -11.03 3.79 -11.65
C ALA A 81 -10.54 3.25 -13.00
N GLY A 82 -10.83 1.99 -13.36
CA GLY A 82 -10.29 1.35 -14.56
C GLY A 82 -8.77 1.15 -14.52
N ILE A 83 -8.20 0.98 -13.32
CA ILE A 83 -6.79 0.70 -13.10
C ILE A 83 -6.61 -0.80 -12.86
N GLU A 84 -5.60 -1.40 -13.48
CA GLU A 84 -5.28 -2.82 -13.31
C GLU A 84 -4.86 -3.13 -11.87
N GLU A 85 -5.61 -4.02 -11.20
CA GLU A 85 -5.38 -4.38 -9.78
C GLU A 85 -4.03 -5.08 -9.57
N LYS A 86 -3.58 -5.87 -10.55
CA LYS A 86 -2.29 -6.60 -10.53
C LYS A 86 -1.09 -5.68 -10.28
N MET A 87 -1.18 -4.42 -10.71
CA MET A 87 -0.16 -3.40 -10.43
C MET A 87 0.08 -3.23 -8.92
N LEU A 88 -0.97 -3.25 -8.10
CA LEU A 88 -0.83 -3.15 -6.65
C LEU A 88 -0.12 -4.37 -6.07
N GLU A 89 -0.45 -5.56 -6.57
CA GLU A 89 0.16 -6.82 -6.12
C GLU A 89 1.66 -6.87 -6.42
N GLU A 90 2.07 -6.38 -7.60
CA GLU A 90 3.48 -6.28 -7.96
C GLU A 90 4.21 -5.24 -7.09
N LEU A 91 3.62 -4.05 -6.93
CA LEU A 91 4.25 -2.94 -6.20
C LEU A 91 4.35 -3.17 -4.69
N PHE A 92 3.37 -3.86 -4.11
CA PHE A 92 3.36 -4.24 -2.69
C PHE A 92 3.95 -5.65 -2.44
N GLY A 93 4.54 -6.28 -3.46
CA GLY A 93 5.29 -7.52 -3.32
C GLY A 93 4.46 -8.76 -3.02
N LEU A 94 3.18 -8.77 -3.38
CA LEU A 94 2.25 -9.89 -3.21
C LEU A 94 2.42 -10.97 -4.30
N ASN A 95 3.03 -10.63 -5.43
CA ASN A 95 3.36 -11.57 -6.51
C ASN A 95 4.69 -12.33 -6.29
N ARG A 96 5.30 -12.19 -5.10
CA ARG A 96 6.29 -13.18 -4.70
C ARG A 96 5.50 -14.40 -4.30
N ASN A 97 5.74 -15.51 -4.99
CA ASN A 97 5.49 -16.83 -4.44
C ASN A 97 6.07 -16.84 -3.02
N GLU A 98 5.22 -16.58 -2.04
CA GLU A 98 5.31 -17.20 -0.73
C GLU A 98 5.23 -18.69 -1.04
N LYS A 99 6.40 -19.26 -1.34
CA LYS A 99 6.70 -20.61 -0.89
C LYS A 99 6.63 -20.56 0.64
N GLU A 100 5.42 -20.47 1.17
CA GLU A 100 5.06 -21.21 2.37
C GLU A 100 5.44 -22.66 2.08
N GLY A 101 6.50 -23.15 2.73
CA GLY A 101 6.92 -24.53 2.55
C GLY A 101 8.22 -24.97 3.24
N ASP A 102 9.19 -24.10 3.50
CA ASP A 102 10.54 -24.58 3.91
C ASP A 102 11.11 -24.02 5.23
N ILE A 103 10.35 -23.27 6.05
CA ILE A 103 10.85 -22.80 7.36
C ILE A 103 10.24 -23.55 8.57
N LEU A 104 9.35 -24.53 8.33
CA LEU A 104 8.83 -25.42 9.38
C LEU A 104 9.37 -26.86 9.34
N GLN A 105 10.47 -27.13 8.62
CA GLN A 105 11.13 -28.45 8.64
C GLN A 105 12.40 -28.53 9.51
N ASN A 106 12.73 -27.51 10.30
CA ASN A 106 13.90 -27.55 11.20
C ASN A 106 13.56 -27.22 12.67
N ILE A 107 12.37 -27.62 13.13
CA ILE A 107 12.09 -27.78 14.57
C ILE A 107 11.73 -29.23 14.84
#